data_AF-A0A2S0MDU8-F1
#
_entry.id   AF-A0A2S0MDU8-F1
#
_cell.length_a   1.000
_cell.length_b   1.000
_cell.length_c   1.000
_cell.angle_alpha   90.00
_cell.angle_beta   90.00
_cell.angle_gamma   90.00
#
_symmetry.space_group_name_H-M   'P 1'
#
loop_
_entity.id
_entity.type
_entity.pdbx_description
1 polymer ?
#
loop_
_entity_poly.entity_id
_entity_poly.type
_entity_poly.pdbx_seq_one_letter_code
_entity_poly.pdbx_strand_id
1 'polypeptide(L)' 'MSQFHEDASHGSQDARRHQYDHATRDQWLDRDAALQAKWRASSMTREEFIRHNEELIDRTIDGHGEAGR' A
#
# COMPACT_ATOMS: atom_id res chain seq x y z
N MET A 1 -1.54 15.79 38.24
CA MET A 1 -0.77 14.52 38.17
C MET A 1 -1.72 13.42 37.74
N SER A 2 -1.82 13.14 36.43
CA SER A 2 -2.31 11.88 35.85
C SER A 2 -1.74 11.77 34.43
N GLN A 3 -0.78 10.86 34.25
CA GLN A 3 -0.29 10.40 32.96
C GLN A 3 -1.33 9.48 32.35
N PHE A 4 -1.80 9.80 31.15
CA PHE A 4 -2.26 8.79 30.20
C PHE A 4 -1.48 9.01 28.90
N HIS A 5 -0.64 8.02 28.60
CA HIS A 5 -0.11 7.77 27.27
C HIS A 5 -1.27 7.73 26.28
N GLU A 6 -1.24 8.54 25.23
CA GLU A 6 -1.49 8.04 23.89
C GLU A 6 -0.41 8.65 22.98
N ASP A 7 0.21 7.72 22.31
CA ASP A 7 1.48 7.76 21.62
C ASP A 7 1.44 8.69 20.41
N ALA A 8 2.62 9.12 20.01
CA ALA A 8 2.84 10.05 18.93
C ALA A 8 2.18 9.60 17.62
N SER A 9 1.44 10.50 16.97
CA SER A 9 1.36 10.59 15.50
C SER A 9 0.85 11.96 15.07
N HIS A 10 1.61 13.01 15.44
CA HIS A 10 1.62 14.25 14.66
C HIS A 10 2.27 13.90 13.31
N GLY A 11 1.45 13.71 12.27
CA GLY A 11 1.95 13.18 11.01
C GLY A 11 1.01 13.32 9.82
N SER A 12 0.61 14.56 9.54
CA SER A 12 0.26 15.04 8.20
C SER A 12 -1.13 14.73 7.64
N GLN A 13 -1.98 15.76 7.67
CA GLN A 13 -3.20 15.89 6.88
C GLN A 13 -2.96 16.05 5.36
N ASP A 14 -1.80 15.64 4.83
CA ASP A 14 -1.54 15.45 3.38
C ASP A 14 -1.87 14.03 2.89
N ALA A 15 -2.44 13.16 3.73
CA ALA A 15 -2.93 11.82 3.36
C ALA A 15 -4.21 11.86 2.49
N ARG A 16 -4.40 12.88 1.64
CA ARG A 16 -5.68 13.13 0.95
C ARG A 16 -5.83 12.52 -0.44
N ARG A 17 -4.89 11.73 -0.95
CA ARG A 17 -5.05 11.07 -2.28
C ARG A 17 -4.48 9.66 -2.44
N HIS A 18 -3.99 9.01 -1.39
CA HIS A 18 -3.53 7.62 -1.49
C HIS A 18 -4.63 6.73 -0.91
N GLN A 19 -5.38 6.02 -1.77
CA GLN A 19 -6.59 5.28 -1.35
C GLN A 19 -6.26 4.08 -0.45
N TYR A 20 -5.03 3.56 -0.51
CA TYR A 20 -4.56 2.47 0.33
C TYR A 20 -3.23 2.85 0.97
N ASP A 21 -3.05 2.50 2.25
CA ASP A 21 -1.77 2.65 2.94
C ASP A 21 -0.66 1.80 2.33
N HIS A 22 0.59 2.20 2.56
CA HIS A 22 1.78 1.45 2.14
C HIS A 22 1.74 -0.01 2.62
N ALA A 23 1.29 -0.24 3.86
CA ALA A 23 1.15 -1.58 4.43
C ALA A 23 0.12 -2.44 3.68
N THR A 24 -0.97 -1.84 3.19
CA THR A 24 -1.95 -2.57 2.36
C THR A 24 -1.35 -2.93 1.01
N ARG A 25 -0.59 -2.01 0.40
CA ARG A 25 0.07 -2.25 -0.89
C ARG A 25 1.16 -3.32 -0.80
N ASP A 26 1.93 -3.37 0.29
CA ASP A 26 2.93 -4.42 0.53
C ASP A 26 2.28 -5.80 0.69
N GLN A 27 1.17 -5.90 1.44
CA GLN A 27 0.43 -7.16 1.57
C GLN A 27 -0.12 -7.65 0.22
N TRP A 28 -0.59 -6.74 -0.63
CA TRP A 28 -1.07 -7.09 -1.97
C TRP A 28 0.04 -7.53 -2.91
N LEU A 29 1.27 -7.04 -2.72
CA LEU A 29 2.44 -7.49 -3.47
C LEU A 29 2.76 -8.98 -3.23
N ASP A 30 2.50 -9.46 -2.01
CA ASP A 30 2.67 -10.88 -1.67
C ASP A 30 1.46 -11.73 -2.10
N ARG A 31 0.25 -11.15 -2.00
CA ARG A 31 -1.01 -11.83 -2.33
C ARG A 31 -1.22 -12.04 -3.83
N ASP A 32 -0.77 -11.10 -4.67
CA ASP A 32 -0.99 -11.14 -6.11
C ASP A 32 0.28 -11.56 -6.86
N ALA A 33 0.18 -12.72 -7.55
CA ALA A 33 1.30 -13.28 -8.30
C ALA A 33 1.75 -12.40 -9.47
N ALA A 34 0.85 -11.61 -10.06
CA ALA A 34 1.20 -10.70 -11.15
C ALA A 34 1.98 -9.49 -10.62
N LEU A 35 1.58 -8.91 -9.48
CA LEU A 35 2.35 -7.87 -8.80
C LEU A 35 3.72 -8.38 -8.37
N GLN A 36 3.79 -9.58 -7.79
CA GLN A 36 5.05 -10.19 -7.40
C GLN A 36 5.98 -10.41 -8.61
N ALA A 37 5.46 -10.91 -9.73
CA ALA A 37 6.24 -11.11 -10.96
C ALA A 37 6.77 -9.78 -11.51
N LYS A 38 5.96 -8.71 -11.49
CA LYS A 38 6.37 -7.37 -11.93
C LYS A 38 7.43 -6.79 -11.01
N TRP A 39 7.29 -6.92 -9.69
CA TRP A 39 8.30 -6.49 -8.74
C TRP A 39 9.64 -7.20 -8.98
N ARG A 40 9.60 -8.54 -9.16
CA ARG A 40 10.80 -9.33 -9.46
C ARG A 40 11.45 -8.93 -10.79
N ALA A 41 10.65 -8.53 -11.79
CA ALA A 41 11.16 -8.02 -13.06
C ALA A 41 11.75 -6.61 -12.98
N SER A 42 11.25 -5.77 -12.06
CA SER A 42 11.76 -4.40 -11.87
C SER A 42 13.13 -4.34 -11.21
N SER A 43 13.56 -5.40 -10.50
CA SER A 43 14.82 -5.41 -9.74
C SER A 43 14.95 -4.24 -8.74
N MET A 44 13.81 -3.72 -8.26
CA MET A 44 13.71 -2.62 -7.29
C MET A 44 13.39 -3.16 -5.89
N THR A 45 13.60 -2.34 -4.86
CA THR A 45 13.08 -2.67 -3.52
C THR A 45 11.56 -2.65 -3.49
N ARG A 46 10.94 -3.34 -2.52
CA ARG A 46 9.46 -3.35 -2.40
C ARG A 46 8.92 -1.95 -2.21
N GLU A 47 9.56 -1.16 -1.36
CA GLU A 47 9.14 0.21 -1.07
C GLU A 47 9.16 1.09 -2.33
N GLU A 48 10.23 1.00 -3.12
CA GLU A 48 10.34 1.71 -4.40
C GLU A 48 9.31 1.23 -5.40
N PHE A 49 9.13 -0.10 -5.53
CA PHE A 49 8.14 -0.64 -6.44
C PHE A 49 6.74 -0.16 -6.08
N ILE A 50 6.38 -0.18 -4.79
CA ILE A 50 5.10 0.32 -4.29
C ILE A 50 4.97 1.80 -4.62
N ARG A 51 5.95 2.63 -4.27
CA ARG A 51 5.94 4.08 -4.53
C ARG A 51 5.83 4.43 -6.02
N HIS A 52 6.47 3.66 -6.89
CA HIS A 52 6.40 3.87 -8.34
C HIS A 52 5.13 3.32 -8.97
N ASN A 53 4.48 2.34 -8.35
CA ASN A 53 3.31 1.64 -8.88
C ASN A 53 2.07 1.80 -8.00
N GLU A 54 1.97 2.85 -7.18
CA GLU A 54 0.87 3.06 -6.23
C GLU A 54 -0.49 2.99 -6.93
N GLU A 55 -0.66 3.70 -8.05
CA GLU A 55 -1.91 3.70 -8.83
C GLU A 55 -2.22 2.32 -9.45
N LEU A 56 -1.19 1.57 -9.84
CA LEU A 56 -1.35 0.24 -10.42
C LEU A 56 -1.79 -0.78 -9.36
N ILE A 57 -1.18 -0.69 -8.17
CA ILE A 57 -1.55 -1.53 -7.03
C ILE A 57 -2.97 -1.16 -6.59
N ASP A 58 -3.30 0.13 -6.44
CA ASP A 58 -4.65 0.60 -6.09
C ASP A 58 -5.70 0.05 -7.07
N ARG A 59 -5.45 0.13 -8.39
CA ARG A 59 -6.35 -0.45 -9.40
C ARG A 59 -6.46 -1.97 -9.30
N THR A 60 -5.37 -2.65 -8.97
CA THR A 60 -5.38 -4.11 -8.80
C THR A 60 -6.27 -4.46 -7.61
N ILE A 61 -6.11 -3.76 -6.48
CA ILE A 61 -6.93 -3.95 -5.28
C ILE A 61 -8.41 -3.71 -5.58
N ASP A 62 -8.73 -2.61 -6.27
CA ASP A 62 -10.10 -2.24 -6.67
C ASP A 62 -10.72 -3.28 -7.62
N GLY A 63 -9.97 -3.71 -8.63
CA GLY A 63 -10.41 -4.74 -9.59
C GLY A 63 -10.60 -6.13 -8.99
N HIS A 64 -9.85 -6.49 -7.93
CA HIS A 64 -10.10 -7.72 -7.17
C HIS A 64 -11.39 -7.64 -6.34
N GLY A 65 -11.85 -6.44 -5.96
CA GLY A 65 -13.14 -6.23 -5.27
C GLY A 65 -14.36 -6.41 -6.17
N GLU A 66 -14.24 -6.08 -7.46
CA GLU A 66 -15.32 -6.17 -8.45
C GLU A 66 -15.53 -7.60 -9.01
N ALA A 67 -14.53 -8.47 -8.93
CA ALA A 67 -14.58 -9.84 -9.46
C ALA A 67 -15.37 -10.84 -8.57
N GLY A 68 -15.95 -10.36 -7.46
CA GLY A 68 -16.70 -11.15 -6.49
C GLY A 68 -18.23 -10.99 -6.55
N ARG A 69 -18.81 -10.64 -7.69
CA ARG A 69 -20.28 -10.53 -7.84
C ARG A 69 -20.84 -11.26 -9.05
#